data_AF-A0A4U0ZXF6-F1
#
_entry.id   AF-A0A4U0ZXF6-F1
#
_cell.length_a   1.000
_cell.length_b   1.000
_cell.length_c   1.000
_cell.angle_alpha   90.00
_cell.angle_beta   90.00
_cell.angle_gamma   90.00
#
_symmetry.space_group_name_H-M   'P 1'
#
loop_
_entity.id
_entity.type
_entity.pdbx_description
1 polymer ?
#
loop_
_entity_poly.entity_id
_entity_poly.type
_entity_poly.pdbx_seq_one_letter_code
_entity_poly.pdbx_strand_id
1 'polypeptide(L)'
;MSLQTQMHKDLITAMKAKDVDKKEAIRIIIGEFGRQNEKELSDDQVIAIIKKLIKSERELLAAKGEEESAYIRVLESYLPKQASEEEIRAWIEANIDFSAFGNFMQAMKPVMQHFGAAAEGNLVKKVLSTFK
;
A
#
# COMPACT_ATOMS: atom_id res chain seq x y z
N MET A 1 11.08 -6.08 14.60
CA MET A 1 9.97 -5.31 15.22
C MET A 1 8.86 -5.29 14.19
N SER A 2 7.63 -5.70 14.55
CA SER A 2 6.50 -5.62 13.62
C SER A 2 6.13 -4.18 13.30
N LEU A 3 5.49 -3.97 12.16
CA LEU A 3 5.02 -2.65 11.71
C LEU A 3 4.04 -2.07 12.72
N GLN A 4 3.10 -2.86 13.24
CA GLN A 4 2.19 -2.42 14.31
C GLN A 4 2.95 -1.88 15.54
N THR A 5 4.00 -2.58 15.98
CA THR A 5 4.83 -2.14 17.13
C THR A 5 5.59 -0.86 16.81
N GLN A 6 6.13 -0.74 15.59
CA GLN A 6 6.80 0.47 15.13
C GLN A 6 5.86 1.67 15.18
N MET A 7 4.62 1.54 14.69
CA MET A 7 3.66 2.64 14.68
C MET A 7 3.30 3.12 16.08
N HIS A 8 3.19 2.23 17.07
CA HIS A 8 2.97 2.63 18.47
C HIS A 8 4.16 3.44 19.02
N LYS A 9 5.40 3.07 18.69
CA LYS A 9 6.60 3.83 19.08
C LYS A 9 6.67 5.18 18.38
N ASP A 10 6.31 5.22 17.10
CA ASP A 10 6.30 6.44 16.31
C ASP A 10 5.25 7.42 16.78
N LEU A 11 4.09 6.96 17.29
CA LEU A 11 3.11 7.83 17.93
C LEU A 11 3.71 8.57 19.13
N ILE A 12 4.42 7.85 20.01
CA ILE A 12 5.08 8.45 21.17
C ILE A 12 6.13 9.47 20.72
N THR A 13 6.89 9.14 19.68
CA THR A 13 7.91 10.02 19.10
C THR A 13 7.29 11.29 18.51
N ALA A 14 6.21 11.16 17.73
CA ALA A 14 5.48 12.28 17.15
C ALA A 14 4.87 13.19 18.23
N MET A 15 4.33 12.61 19.31
CA MET A 15 3.82 13.38 20.45
C MET A 15 4.92 14.21 21.14
N LYS A 16 6.11 13.63 21.34
CA LYS A 16 7.26 14.35 21.92
C LYS A 16 7.78 15.45 21.00
N ALA A 17 7.85 15.16 19.70
CA ALA A 17 8.27 16.12 18.68
C ALA A 17 7.24 17.21 18.37
N LYS A 18 6.02 17.08 18.91
CA LYS A 18 4.86 17.94 18.57
C LYS A 18 4.53 17.95 17.07
N ASP A 19 4.80 16.84 16.39
CA ASP A 19 4.44 16.61 14.99
C ASP A 19 2.95 16.26 14.93
N VAL A 20 2.12 17.27 14.64
CA VAL A 20 0.66 17.16 14.68
C VAL A 20 0.15 16.22 13.59
N ASP A 21 0.63 16.38 12.36
CA ASP A 21 0.21 15.61 11.19
C ASP A 21 0.51 14.13 11.40
N LYS A 22 1.75 13.80 11.79
CA LYS A 22 2.14 12.41 12.04
C LYS A 22 1.39 11.80 13.21
N LYS A 23 1.21 12.55 14.30
CA LYS A 23 0.45 12.10 15.48
C LYS A 23 -1.00 11.77 15.11
N GLU A 24 -1.68 12.61 14.33
CA GLU A 24 -3.09 12.40 13.97
C GLU A 24 -3.25 11.25 12.99
N ALA A 25 -2.37 11.18 11.98
CA ALA A 25 -2.36 10.08 11.04
C ALA A 25 -2.19 8.72 11.73
N ILE A 26 -1.19 8.58 12.61
CA ILE A 26 -0.91 7.32 13.31
C ILE A 26 -2.06 6.95 14.26
N ARG A 27 -2.70 7.92 14.94
CA ARG A 27 -3.84 7.65 15.82
C ARG A 27 -5.02 7.03 15.09
N ILE A 28 -5.32 7.50 13.87
CA ILE A 28 -6.38 6.93 13.05
C ILE A 28 -6.06 5.47 12.73
N ILE A 29 -4.83 5.18 12.30
CA ILE A 29 -4.39 3.82 11.95
C ILE A 29 -4.48 2.88 13.16
N ILE A 30 -3.98 3.32 14.33
CA ILE A 30 -4.09 2.54 15.58
C ILE A 30 -5.55 2.31 15.98
N GLY A 31 -6.44 3.28 15.73
CA GLY A 31 -7.88 3.11 15.89
C GLY A 31 -8.44 1.98 15.02
N GLU A 32 -7.99 1.86 13.77
CA GLU A 32 -8.38 0.76 12.87
C GLU A 32 -7.83 -0.59 13.34
N PHE A 33 -6.65 -0.63 13.98
CA PHE A 33 -6.13 -1.86 14.59
C PHE A 33 -7.06 -2.35 15.70
N GLY A 34 -7.55 -1.45 16.54
CA GLY A 34 -8.47 -1.79 17.63
C GLY A 34 -9.85 -2.29 17.17
N ARG A 35 -10.19 -2.12 15.89
CA ARG A 35 -11.42 -2.65 15.28
C ARG A 35 -11.26 -4.05 14.70
N GLN A 36 -10.04 -4.56 14.64
CA GLN A 36 -9.79 -5.93 14.19
C GLN A 36 -10.12 -6.92 15.31
N ASN A 37 -10.46 -8.14 14.94
CA ASN A 37 -10.72 -9.22 15.90
C ASN A 37 -9.43 -9.65 16.64
N GLU A 38 -8.29 -9.50 15.97
CA GLU A 38 -6.96 -9.86 16.46
C GLU A 38 -6.29 -8.64 17.11
N LYS A 39 -5.60 -8.86 18.24
CA LYS A 39 -4.85 -7.79 18.92
C LYS A 39 -3.49 -7.54 18.31
N GLU A 40 -2.87 -8.58 17.77
CA GLU A 40 -1.58 -8.53 17.11
C GLU A 40 -1.82 -8.88 15.64
N LEU A 41 -1.55 -7.91 14.78
CA LEU A 41 -1.75 -7.98 13.34
C LEU A 41 -0.42 -8.33 12.67
N SER A 42 -0.48 -9.15 11.63
CA SER A 42 0.63 -9.32 10.71
C SER A 42 0.92 -8.01 9.97
N ASP A 43 2.16 -7.87 9.49
CA ASP A 43 2.55 -6.69 8.71
C ASP A 43 1.69 -6.55 7.44
N ASP A 44 1.27 -7.66 6.84
CA ASP A 44 0.36 -7.67 5.68
C ASP A 44 -1.02 -7.11 6.02
N GLN A 45 -1.58 -7.47 7.19
CA GLN A 45 -2.86 -6.92 7.65
C GLN A 45 -2.74 -5.41 7.93
N VAL A 46 -1.63 -4.98 8.54
CA VAL A 46 -1.36 -3.55 8.78
C VAL A 46 -1.26 -2.79 7.45
N ILE A 47 -0.49 -3.31 6.49
CA ILE A 47 -0.36 -2.75 5.15
C ILE A 47 -1.72 -2.65 4.46
N ALA A 48 -2.56 -3.68 4.56
CA ALA A 48 -3.90 -3.68 3.97
C ALA A 48 -4.79 -2.58 4.56
N ILE A 49 -4.73 -2.35 5.88
CA ILE A 49 -5.43 -1.25 6.57
C ILE A 49 -4.94 0.10 6.05
N ILE A 50 -3.62 0.30 5.98
CA ILE A 50 -3.02 1.56 5.49
C ILE A 50 -3.44 1.83 4.04
N LYS A 51 -3.36 0.83 3.16
CA LYS A 51 -3.78 0.95 1.75
C LYS A 51 -5.26 1.33 1.62
N LYS A 52 -6.12 0.73 2.45
CA LYS A 52 -7.56 1.07 2.48
C LYS A 52 -7.78 2.53 2.88
N LEU A 53 -7.09 3.00 3.92
CA LEU A 53 -7.18 4.39 4.39
C LEU A 53 -6.68 5.39 3.33
N ILE A 54 -5.54 5.11 2.68
CA ILE A 54 -5.04 5.93 1.55
C ILE A 54 -6.09 6.00 0.44
N LYS A 55 -6.67 4.86 0.07
CA LYS A 55 -7.70 4.81 -0.99
C LYS A 55 -8.90 5.70 -0.63
N SER A 56 -9.43 5.57 0.58
CA SER A 56 -10.58 6.38 1.02
C SER A 56 -10.27 7.87 1.06
N GLU A 57 -9.08 8.25 1.51
CA GLU A 57 -8.65 9.66 1.51
C GLU A 57 -8.51 10.20 0.07
N ARG A 58 -7.92 9.43 -0.85
CA ARG A 58 -7.82 9.82 -2.28
C ARG A 58 -9.19 10.02 -2.92
N GLU A 59 -10.16 9.16 -2.61
CA GLU A 59 -11.55 9.30 -3.09
C GLU A 59 -12.19 10.59 -2.54
N LEU A 60 -11.94 10.94 -1.28
CA LEU A 60 -12.42 12.18 -0.67
C LEU A 60 -11.78 13.43 -1.30
N LEU A 61 -10.47 13.42 -1.52
CA LEU A 61 -9.74 14.52 -2.16
C LEU A 61 -10.24 14.75 -3.59
N ALA A 62 -10.40 13.67 -4.36
CA ALA A 62 -10.93 13.75 -5.73
C ALA A 62 -12.35 14.35 -5.75
N ALA A 63 -13.21 14.00 -4.79
CA ALA A 63 -14.54 14.59 -4.67
C ALA A 63 -14.53 16.08 -4.31
N LYS A 64 -13.45 16.58 -3.70
CA LYS A 64 -13.23 17.99 -3.36
C LYS A 64 -12.46 18.77 -4.42
N GLY A 65 -11.84 18.08 -5.39
CA GLY A 65 -10.91 18.70 -6.34
C GLY A 65 -9.56 19.07 -5.72
N GLU A 66 -9.14 18.35 -4.67
CA GLU A 66 -7.86 18.51 -3.99
C GLU A 66 -6.90 17.37 -4.40
N GLU A 67 -5.58 17.60 -4.35
CA GLU A 67 -4.57 16.60 -4.75
C GLU A 67 -3.58 16.25 -3.63
N GLU A 68 -3.39 17.13 -2.65
CA GLU A 68 -2.43 16.94 -1.57
C GLU A 68 -3.10 16.59 -0.24
N SER A 69 -2.52 15.62 0.47
CA SER A 69 -2.90 15.32 1.86
C SER A 69 -1.68 14.92 2.67
N ALA A 70 -1.42 15.66 3.76
CA ALA A 70 -0.37 15.31 4.72
C ALA A 70 -0.61 13.93 5.34
N TYR A 71 -1.88 13.54 5.51
CA TYR A 71 -2.28 12.23 5.98
C TYR A 71 -1.77 11.12 5.03
N ILE A 72 -2.03 11.25 3.72
CA ILE A 72 -1.53 10.28 2.72
C ILE A 72 -0.01 10.18 2.78
N ARG A 73 0.70 11.32 2.82
CA ARG A 73 2.17 11.34 2.89
C ARG A 73 2.71 10.56 4.09
N VAL A 74 2.08 10.71 5.27
CA VAL A 74 2.46 9.95 6.46
C VAL A 74 2.16 8.46 6.28
N LEU A 75 1.00 8.09 5.75
CA LEU A 75 0.62 6.69 5.55
C LEU A 75 1.55 5.98 4.56
N GLU A 76 1.90 6.64 3.45
CA GLU A 76 2.82 6.11 2.44
C GLU A 76 4.22 5.84 3.01
N SER A 77 4.66 6.59 4.03
CA SER A 77 5.95 6.34 4.70
C SER A 77 6.02 5.00 5.45
N TYR A 78 4.87 4.38 5.72
CA TYR A 78 4.77 3.06 6.35
C TYR A 78 4.60 1.91 5.36
N LEU A 79 4.45 2.21 4.07
CA LEU A 79 4.36 1.20 3.02
C LEU A 79 5.75 0.89 2.45
N PRO A 80 5.97 -0.35 1.96
CA PRO A 80 7.13 -0.62 1.12
C PRO A 80 7.07 0.28 -0.11
N LYS A 81 8.24 0.68 -0.62
CA LYS A 81 8.38 1.45 -1.86
C LYS A 81 7.52 0.79 -2.94
N GLN A 82 6.50 1.50 -3.42
CA GLN A 82 5.61 0.96 -4.44
C GLN A 82 6.34 0.89 -5.77
N ALA A 83 6.16 -0.22 -6.48
CA ALA A 83 6.68 -0.41 -7.83
C ALA A 83 5.93 0.48 -8.81
N SER A 84 6.66 1.14 -9.70
CA SER A 84 6.09 1.95 -10.78
C SER A 84 5.49 1.06 -11.88
N GLU A 85 4.70 1.67 -12.78
CA GLU A 85 4.15 0.97 -13.94
C GLU A 85 5.28 0.39 -14.82
N GLU A 86 6.36 1.17 -14.98
CA GLU A 86 7.55 0.82 -15.76
C GLU A 86 8.36 -0.28 -15.09
N GLU A 87 8.55 -0.24 -13.77
CA GLU A 87 9.24 -1.30 -13.01
C GLU A 87 8.48 -2.63 -13.14
N ILE A 88 7.15 -2.60 -13.04
CA ILE A 88 6.30 -3.78 -13.22
C ILE A 88 6.40 -4.31 -14.65
N ARG A 89 6.29 -3.43 -15.65
CA ARG A 89 6.38 -3.80 -17.08
C ARG A 89 7.72 -4.44 -17.41
N ALA A 90 8.82 -3.80 -17.02
CA ALA A 90 10.16 -4.30 -17.29
C ALA A 90 10.39 -5.68 -16.66
N TRP A 91 9.90 -5.89 -15.44
CA TRP A 91 10.00 -7.19 -14.80
C TRP A 91 9.19 -8.26 -15.52
N ILE A 92 7.97 -7.94 -15.95
CA ILE A 92 7.12 -8.86 -16.72
C ILE A 92 7.82 -9.28 -18.02
N GLU A 93 8.32 -8.32 -18.80
CA GLU A 93 9.01 -8.59 -20.08
C GLU A 93 10.25 -9.47 -19.92
N ALA A 94 10.96 -9.33 -18.79
CA ALA A 94 12.17 -10.10 -18.54
C ALA A 94 11.93 -11.50 -17.95
N ASN A 95 10.79 -11.74 -17.28
CA ASN A 95 10.60 -12.94 -16.45
C ASN A 95 9.36 -13.78 -16.81
N ILE A 96 8.42 -13.24 -17.57
CA ILE A 96 7.17 -13.93 -17.91
C ILE A 96 7.22 -14.44 -19.35
N ASP A 97 7.21 -15.76 -19.50
CA ASP A 97 6.92 -16.40 -20.78
C ASP A 97 5.41 -16.53 -20.96
N PHE A 98 4.83 -15.64 -21.76
CA PHE A 98 3.39 -15.62 -22.01
C PHE A 98 2.88 -16.86 -22.76
N SER A 99 3.74 -17.62 -23.45
CA SER A 99 3.33 -18.84 -24.16
C SER A 99 2.89 -19.97 -23.20
N ALA A 100 3.32 -19.91 -21.93
CA ALA A 100 2.90 -20.82 -20.88
C ALA A 100 1.49 -20.54 -20.32
N PHE A 101 0.82 -19.49 -20.80
CA PHE A 101 -0.47 -19.03 -20.30
C PHE A 101 -1.52 -18.99 -21.40
N GLY A 102 -2.78 -19.29 -21.06
CA GLY A 102 -3.91 -19.18 -21.97
C GLY A 102 -4.36 -17.72 -22.20
N ASN A 103 -3.93 -16.80 -21.34
CA ASN A 103 -4.06 -15.35 -21.53
C ASN A 103 -3.09 -14.58 -20.60
N PHE A 104 -2.79 -13.34 -20.96
CA PHE A 104 -1.87 -12.47 -20.21
C PHE A 104 -2.27 -12.25 -18.75
N MET A 105 -3.57 -12.25 -18.43
CA MET A 105 -4.04 -12.04 -17.05
C MET A 105 -3.64 -13.18 -16.10
N GLN A 106 -3.35 -14.37 -16.61
CA GLN A 106 -2.87 -15.49 -15.78
C GLN A 106 -1.46 -15.24 -15.21
N ALA A 107 -0.68 -14.33 -15.81
CA ALA A 107 0.61 -13.89 -15.26
C ALA A 107 0.48 -13.01 -14.01
N MET A 108 -0.75 -12.63 -13.59
CA MET A 108 -0.98 -11.88 -12.35
C MET A 108 -0.35 -12.56 -11.13
N LYS A 109 -0.49 -13.88 -11.00
CA LYS A 109 0.00 -14.62 -9.84
C LYS A 109 1.52 -14.48 -9.65
N PRO A 110 2.38 -14.83 -10.63
CA PRO A 110 3.84 -14.69 -10.47
C PRO A 110 4.27 -13.23 -10.27
N VAL A 111 3.61 -12.26 -10.92
CA VAL A 111 3.92 -10.83 -10.72
C VAL A 111 3.62 -10.39 -9.29
N MET A 112 2.44 -10.73 -8.77
CA MET A 112 2.06 -10.41 -7.39
C MET A 112 2.90 -11.17 -6.36
N GLN A 113 3.40 -12.38 -6.69
CA GLN A 113 4.35 -13.10 -5.84
C GLN A 113 5.72 -12.42 -5.77
N HIS A 114 6.17 -11.80 -6.87
CA HIS A 114 7.44 -11.07 -6.90
C HIS A 114 7.36 -9.75 -6.13
N PHE A 115 6.37 -8.90 -6.45
CA PHE A 115 6.27 -7.56 -5.86
C PHE A 115 5.56 -7.54 -4.50
N GLY A 116 4.71 -8.53 -4.20
CA GLY A 116 3.95 -8.59 -2.95
C GLY A 116 3.21 -7.29 -2.65
N ALA A 117 3.39 -6.76 -1.44
CA ALA A 117 2.80 -5.50 -0.98
C ALA A 117 3.31 -4.24 -1.72
N ALA A 118 4.42 -4.34 -2.46
CA ALA A 118 4.97 -3.24 -3.25
C ALA A 118 4.22 -3.01 -4.56
N ALA A 119 3.31 -3.89 -4.98
CA ALA A 119 2.47 -3.67 -6.15
C ALA A 119 0.98 -3.61 -5.79
N GLU A 120 0.26 -2.73 -6.48
CA GLU A 120 -1.20 -2.71 -6.49
C GLU A 120 -1.73 -3.66 -7.55
N GLY A 121 -2.63 -4.58 -7.18
CA GLY A 121 -3.19 -5.56 -8.13
C GLY A 121 -3.91 -4.91 -9.31
N ASN A 122 -4.54 -3.75 -9.11
CA ASN A 122 -5.16 -3.00 -10.21
C ASN A 122 -4.12 -2.40 -11.17
N LEU A 123 -2.97 -1.95 -10.66
CA LEU A 123 -1.87 -1.46 -11.50
C LEU A 123 -1.27 -2.61 -12.30
N VAL A 124 -1.01 -3.76 -11.66
CA VAL A 124 -0.54 -4.97 -12.36
C VAL A 124 -1.52 -5.40 -13.43
N LYS A 125 -2.83 -5.38 -13.14
CA LYS A 125 -3.87 -5.68 -14.12
C LYS A 125 -3.84 -4.71 -15.30
N LYS A 126 -3.70 -3.41 -15.04
CA LYS A 126 -3.57 -2.39 -16.07
C LYS A 126 -2.36 -2.67 -16.97
N VAL A 127 -1.20 -2.96 -16.37
CA VAL A 127 0.03 -3.28 -17.12
C VAL A 127 -0.16 -4.53 -17.99
N LEU A 128 -0.66 -5.63 -17.41
CA LEU A 128 -0.90 -6.88 -18.15
C LEU A 128 -1.87 -6.70 -19.33
N SER A 129 -2.87 -5.81 -19.20
CA SER A 129 -3.81 -5.54 -20.29
C SER A 129 -3.20 -4.84 -21.51
N THR A 130 -1.99 -4.29 -21.38
CA THR A 130 -1.27 -3.67 -22.49
C THR A 130 -0.52 -4.68 -23.36
N PHE A 131 -0.29 -5.90 -22.85
CA PHE A 131 0.27 -7.01 -23.62
C PHE A 131 -0.83 -7.65 -24.49
N LYS A 132 -0.48 -8.11 -25.69
CA LYS A 132 -1.41 -8.64 -26.70
C LYS A 132 -0.88 -9.91 -27.34
#